data_AF-A0A2V7HCH7-F1
#
_entry.id   AF-A0A2V7HCH7-F1
#
_cell.length_a   1.000
_cell.length_b   1.000
_cell.length_c   1.000
_cell.angle_alpha   90.00
_cell.angle_beta   90.00
_cell.angle_gamma   90.00
#
_symmetry.space_group_name_H-M   'P 1'
#
loop_
_entity.id
_entity.type
_entity.pdbx_description
1 polymer ?
#
loop_
_entity_poly.entity_id
_entity_poly.type
_entity_poly.pdbx_seq_one_letter_code
_entity_poly.pdbx_strand_id
1 'polypeptide(L)'
;GCEFGMGFETARRPGSGVHDEILFDASHGFNRSTNNAGGLEGGVTNGQAVVVRAAMKPLSTLRTPLKSVDLATKEAVEAVVERSDVCAVPAAGIVGEAMMAIVLADAFLEKFGGDGIDEVRHNHRAYLDSLKSW
;
A
#
# COMPACT_ATOMS: atom_id res chain seq x y z
N GLY A 1 2.21 -0.70 11.15
CA GLY A 1 3.38 -0.85 10.27
C GLY A 1 2.91 -1.01 8.84
N CYS A 2 3.74 -0.67 7.85
CA CYS A 2 3.44 -0.79 6.42
C CYS A 2 4.70 -1.25 5.68
N GLU A 3 4.54 -2.05 4.64
CA GLU A 3 5.64 -2.53 3.80
C GLU A 3 5.18 -2.81 2.36
N PHE A 4 6.11 -2.73 1.41
CA PHE A 4 5.86 -2.96 -0.03
C PHE A 4 6.56 -4.24 -0.50
N GLY A 5 5.87 -5.03 -1.32
CA GLY A 5 6.42 -6.27 -1.89
C GLY A 5 6.91 -7.24 -0.82
N MET A 6 8.19 -7.59 -0.85
CA MET A 6 8.86 -8.40 0.19
C MET A 6 8.99 -7.66 1.53
N GLY A 7 9.01 -6.33 1.51
CA GLY A 7 8.96 -5.51 2.70
C GLY A 7 10.18 -5.65 3.60
N PHE A 8 9.95 -5.87 4.90
CA PHE A 8 11.03 -6.04 5.88
C PHE A 8 11.91 -7.27 5.59
N GLU A 9 11.43 -8.26 4.83
CA GLU A 9 12.21 -9.43 4.46
C GLU A 9 13.34 -9.10 3.47
N THR A 10 13.20 -8.03 2.67
CA THR A 10 14.25 -7.56 1.74
C THR A 10 15.53 -7.20 2.50
N ALA A 11 15.41 -6.59 3.69
CA ALA A 11 16.54 -6.22 4.53
C ALA A 11 17.29 -7.42 5.15
N ARG A 12 16.75 -8.63 5.01
CA ARG A 12 17.29 -9.87 5.60
C ARG A 12 17.95 -10.77 4.56
N ARG A 13 18.05 -10.33 3.30
CA ARG A 13 18.53 -11.12 2.17
C ARG A 13 19.60 -10.37 1.38
N PRO A 14 20.51 -11.09 0.68
CA PRO A 14 21.45 -10.46 -0.23
C PRO A 14 20.74 -9.81 -1.41
N GLY A 15 21.37 -8.79 -2.02
CA GLY A 15 20.86 -8.07 -3.19
C GLY A 15 20.45 -8.98 -4.35
N SER A 16 21.20 -10.06 -4.57
CA SER A 16 20.93 -11.07 -5.61
C SER A 16 19.62 -11.84 -5.41
N GLY A 17 19.01 -11.79 -4.23
CA GLY A 17 17.75 -12.46 -3.91
C GLY A 17 16.57 -11.53 -3.70
N VAL A 18 16.70 -10.23 -4.00
CA VAL A 18 15.65 -9.23 -3.71
C VAL A 18 15.38 -8.26 -4.86
N HIS A 19 16.34 -8.02 -5.75
CA HIS A 19 16.10 -7.15 -6.90
C HIS A 19 15.31 -7.88 -7.98
N ASP A 20 14.47 -7.14 -8.69
CA ASP A 20 13.64 -7.64 -9.78
C ASP A 20 14.37 -7.40 -11.11
N GLU A 21 14.86 -8.47 -11.74
CA GLU A 21 15.61 -8.36 -13.00
C GLU A 21 14.74 -7.77 -14.12
N ILE A 22 15.32 -6.85 -14.90
CA ILE A 22 14.67 -6.23 -16.06
C ILE A 22 14.77 -7.17 -17.25
N LEU A 23 13.62 -7.56 -17.77
CA LEU A 23 13.47 -8.36 -18.98
C LEU A 23 12.87 -7.49 -20.10
N PHE A 24 13.09 -7.87 -21.36
CA PHE A 24 12.47 -7.23 -22.51
C PHE A 24 11.81 -8.27 -23.41
N ASP A 25 10.58 -8.00 -23.81
CA ASP A 25 9.84 -8.78 -24.80
C ASP A 25 9.31 -7.84 -25.90
N ALA A 26 9.51 -8.20 -27.16
CA ALA A 26 9.13 -7.33 -28.29
C ALA A 26 7.62 -7.05 -28.37
N SER A 27 6.78 -7.90 -27.78
CA SER A 27 5.32 -7.71 -27.75
C SER A 27 4.81 -7.00 -26.49
N HIS A 28 5.55 -7.04 -25.38
CA HIS A 28 5.12 -6.49 -24.08
C HIS A 28 6.04 -5.40 -23.51
N GLY A 29 7.16 -5.07 -24.17
CA GLY A 29 8.14 -4.09 -23.73
C GLY A 29 9.00 -4.57 -22.54
N PHE A 30 9.48 -3.62 -21.75
CA PHE A 30 10.22 -3.91 -20.52
C PHE A 30 9.29 -4.49 -19.44
N ASN A 31 9.73 -5.56 -18.79
CA ASN A 31 9.00 -6.23 -17.72
C ASN A 31 9.98 -6.75 -16.64
N ARG A 32 9.46 -7.38 -15.57
CA ARG A 32 10.25 -8.00 -14.50
C ARG A 32 10.04 -9.49 -14.41
N SER A 33 11.10 -10.20 -14.00
CA SER A 33 11.04 -11.64 -13.70
C SER A 33 10.27 -11.93 -12.40
N THR A 34 10.32 -11.00 -11.45
CA THR A 34 9.66 -11.06 -10.13
C THR A 34 9.08 -9.70 -9.74
N ASN A 35 8.35 -9.64 -8.62
CA ASN A 35 7.80 -8.40 -8.08
C ASN A 35 8.10 -8.24 -6.57
N ASN A 36 9.37 -8.42 -6.21
CA ASN A 36 9.87 -8.32 -4.85
C ASN A 36 9.83 -6.87 -4.34
N ALA A 37 9.99 -5.89 -5.22
CA ALA A 37 9.88 -4.47 -4.91
C ALA A 37 8.42 -4.03 -4.69
N GLY A 38 7.44 -4.86 -5.06
CA GLY A 38 6.02 -4.57 -4.86
C GLY A 38 5.50 -3.44 -5.75
N GLY A 39 5.95 -3.41 -7.01
CA GLY A 39 5.50 -2.47 -8.03
C GLY A 39 6.16 -1.10 -7.98
N LEU A 40 7.08 -0.86 -7.06
CA LEU A 40 7.72 0.45 -6.85
C LEU A 40 9.24 0.36 -6.86
N GLU A 41 9.89 1.22 -7.64
CA GLU A 41 11.34 1.41 -7.62
C GLU A 41 11.69 2.88 -7.67
N GLY A 42 12.60 3.31 -6.80
CA GLY A 42 12.93 4.74 -6.68
C GLY A 42 11.72 5.63 -6.34
N GLY A 43 10.65 5.04 -5.78
CA GLY A 43 9.40 5.75 -5.50
C GLY A 43 8.44 5.88 -6.69
N VAL A 44 8.71 5.22 -7.81
CA VAL A 44 7.89 5.28 -9.05
C VAL A 44 7.32 3.89 -9.37
N THR A 45 6.12 3.86 -9.94
CA THR A 45 5.52 2.60 -10.42
C THR A 45 6.31 2.03 -11.59
N ASN A 46 6.69 0.76 -11.50
CA ASN A 46 7.53 0.08 -12.51
C ASN A 46 6.73 -0.80 -13.49
N GLY A 47 5.41 -0.70 -13.47
CA GLY A 47 4.50 -1.49 -14.30
C GLY A 47 4.06 -2.83 -13.70
N GLN A 48 4.72 -3.32 -12.64
CA GLN A 48 4.20 -4.46 -11.87
C GLN A 48 3.06 -4.05 -10.94
N ALA A 49 2.33 -5.04 -10.41
CA ALA A 49 1.30 -4.79 -9.41
C ALA A 49 1.89 -4.09 -8.17
N VAL A 50 1.24 -3.02 -7.71
CA VAL A 50 1.58 -2.37 -6.45
C VAL A 50 1.11 -3.26 -5.30
N VAL A 51 2.05 -3.84 -4.54
CA VAL A 51 1.75 -4.78 -3.46
C VAL A 51 2.13 -4.14 -2.13
N VAL A 52 1.13 -3.94 -1.28
CA VAL A 52 1.28 -3.31 0.05
C VAL A 52 0.73 -4.24 1.12
N ARG A 53 1.43 -4.34 2.26
CA ARG A 53 0.94 -5.02 3.46
C ARG A 53 0.94 -4.06 4.63
N ALA A 54 -0.13 -4.12 5.43
CA ALA A 54 -0.30 -3.30 6.62
C ALA A 54 -0.45 -4.18 7.87
N ALA A 55 0.21 -3.77 8.95
CA ALA A 55 0.07 -4.39 10.26
C ALA A 55 -0.93 -3.61 11.10
N MET A 56 -2.09 -4.22 11.36
CA MET A 56 -3.12 -3.71 12.26
C MET A 56 -2.93 -4.28 13.66
N LYS A 57 -2.76 -3.42 14.66
CA LYS A 57 -2.79 -3.87 16.06
C LYS A 57 -4.21 -4.36 16.42
N PRO A 58 -4.36 -5.29 17.38
CA PRO A 58 -5.66 -5.55 17.98
C PRO A 58 -6.28 -4.24 18.45
N LEU A 59 -7.41 -3.87 17.85
CA LEU A 59 -7.96 -2.52 17.98
C LEU A 59 -8.89 -2.40 19.19
N SER A 60 -9.65 -3.45 19.48
CA SER A 60 -10.71 -3.40 20.48
C SER A 60 -10.17 -3.65 21.89
N THR A 61 -10.72 -2.90 22.84
CA THR A 61 -10.49 -3.08 24.27
C THR A 61 -10.92 -4.47 24.70
N LEU A 62 -10.12 -5.13 25.53
CA LEU A 62 -10.36 -6.51 25.95
C LEU A 62 -11.55 -6.61 26.91
N ARG A 63 -12.36 -7.66 26.75
CA ARG A 63 -13.46 -7.97 27.69
C ARG A 63 -12.97 -8.27 29.10
N THR A 64 -11.77 -8.84 29.23
CA THR A 64 -11.02 -8.84 30.47
C THR A 64 -10.21 -7.55 30.48
N PRO A 65 -10.66 -6.52 31.23
CA PRO A 65 -10.06 -5.19 31.10
C PRO A 65 -8.60 -5.18 31.53
N LEU A 66 -7.83 -4.30 30.90
CA LEU A 66 -6.47 -4.02 31.34
C LEU A 66 -6.49 -3.00 32.48
N LYS A 67 -5.39 -2.94 33.25
CA LYS A 67 -5.21 -1.88 34.25
C LYS A 67 -5.08 -0.52 33.56
N SER A 68 -5.71 0.48 34.15
CA SER A 68 -5.70 1.88 33.73
C SER A 68 -5.64 2.79 34.97
N VAL A 69 -5.73 4.10 34.75
CA VAL A 69 -5.71 5.12 35.81
C VAL A 69 -6.80 6.15 35.52
N ASP A 70 -7.59 6.50 36.53
CA ASP A 70 -8.52 7.62 36.46
C ASP A 70 -7.72 8.93 36.42
N LEU A 71 -7.95 9.75 35.40
CA LEU A 71 -7.16 10.96 35.19
C LEU A 71 -7.45 12.08 36.20
N ALA A 72 -8.64 12.09 36.82
CA ALA A 72 -9.03 13.08 37.83
C ALA A 72 -8.51 12.69 39.22
N THR A 73 -8.69 11.43 39.63
CA THR A 73 -8.31 10.97 40.98
C THR A 73 -6.89 10.44 41.08
N LYS A 74 -6.27 10.07 39.95
CA LYS A 74 -4.98 9.36 39.86
C LYS A 74 -4.99 7.95 40.47
N GLU A 75 -6.16 7.40 40.73
CA GLU A 75 -6.32 6.06 41.29
C GLU A 75 -6.32 4.98 40.19
N ALA A 76 -5.91 3.77 40.56
CA ALA A 76 -5.93 2.63 39.66
C ALA A 76 -7.37 2.16 39.38
N VAL A 77 -7.70 2.00 38.11
CA VAL A 77 -9.02 1.53 37.64
C VAL A 77 -8.86 0.49 36.53
N GLU A 78 -9.92 -0.21 36.19
CA GLU A 78 -9.96 -1.03 34.98
C GLU A 78 -10.23 -0.17 33.74
N ALA A 79 -9.65 -0.54 32.60
CA ALA A 79 -9.88 0.12 31.33
C ALA A 79 -11.34 -0.06 30.88
N VAL A 80 -11.94 0.99 30.30
CA VAL A 80 -13.29 0.91 29.77
C VAL A 80 -13.34 -0.03 28.57
N VAL A 81 -14.41 -0.82 28.47
CA VAL A 81 -14.68 -1.71 27.34
C VAL A 81 -15.64 -1.01 26.37
N GLU A 82 -15.11 -0.56 25.23
CA GLU A 82 -15.86 0.27 24.27
C GLU A 82 -16.47 -0.56 23.11
N ARG A 83 -15.73 -1.56 22.62
CA ARG A 83 -16.18 -2.41 21.51
C ARG A 83 -15.96 -3.87 21.80
N SER A 84 -16.75 -4.71 21.12
CA SER A 84 -16.81 -6.15 21.38
C SER A 84 -16.31 -7.04 20.24
N ASP A 85 -15.90 -6.46 19.11
CA ASP A 85 -15.33 -7.19 17.98
C ASP A 85 -13.98 -7.81 18.35
N VAL A 86 -13.78 -9.07 17.97
CA VAL A 86 -12.52 -9.80 18.27
C VAL A 86 -11.44 -9.49 17.24
N CYS A 87 -11.83 -9.32 15.98
CA CYS A 87 -10.91 -9.05 14.88
C CYS A 87 -11.56 -8.11 13.85
N ALA A 88 -10.91 -6.99 13.58
CA ALA A 88 -11.32 -6.02 12.56
C ALA A 88 -10.38 -6.01 11.33
N VAL A 89 -9.45 -6.97 11.22
CA VAL A 89 -8.49 -7.04 10.11
C VAL A 89 -9.18 -7.10 8.74
N PRO A 90 -10.28 -7.87 8.53
CA PRO A 90 -10.96 -7.88 7.24
C PRO A 90 -11.53 -6.50 6.86
N ALA A 91 -12.16 -5.81 7.80
CA ALA A 91 -12.70 -4.46 7.57
C ALA A 91 -11.58 -3.44 7.33
N ALA A 92 -10.46 -3.56 8.06
CA ALA A 92 -9.28 -2.73 7.82
C ALA A 92 -8.64 -2.98 6.45
N GLY A 93 -8.78 -4.18 5.88
CA GLY A 93 -8.39 -4.48 4.50
C GLY A 93 -9.12 -3.58 3.50
N ILE A 94 -10.45 -3.46 3.63
CA ILE A 94 -11.27 -2.58 2.79
C ILE A 94 -10.87 -1.11 2.94
N VAL A 95 -10.58 -0.68 4.17
CA VAL A 95 -10.05 0.68 4.42
C VAL A 95 -8.70 0.85 3.73
N GLY A 96 -7.82 -0.15 3.80
CA GLY A 96 -6.53 -0.15 3.11
C GLY A 96 -6.67 -0.02 1.59
N GLU A 97 -7.57 -0.78 0.98
CA GLU A 97 -7.88 -0.68 -0.47
C GLU A 97 -8.37 0.72 -0.85
N ALA A 98 -9.29 1.29 -0.06
CA ALA A 98 -9.78 2.64 -0.29
C ALA A 98 -8.68 3.70 -0.20
N MET A 99 -7.79 3.60 0.80
CA MET A 99 -6.65 4.51 0.93
C MET A 99 -5.66 4.37 -0.22
N MET A 100 -5.40 3.14 -0.69
CA MET A 100 -4.57 2.91 -1.87
C MET A 100 -5.20 3.52 -3.12
N ALA A 101 -6.50 3.36 -3.33
CA ALA A 101 -7.20 3.94 -4.48
C ALA A 101 -7.13 5.48 -4.48
N ILE A 102 -7.30 6.12 -3.32
CA ILE A 102 -7.19 7.59 -3.18
C ILE A 102 -5.78 8.05 -3.57
N VAL A 103 -4.73 7.45 -3.00
CA VAL A 103 -3.34 7.87 -3.25
C VAL A 103 -2.92 7.60 -4.70
N LEU A 104 -3.32 6.47 -5.27
CA LEU A 104 -3.03 6.16 -6.67
C LEU A 104 -3.79 7.08 -7.63
N ALA A 105 -5.04 7.45 -7.32
CA ALA A 105 -5.80 8.40 -8.12
C ALA A 105 -5.17 9.80 -8.06
N ASP A 106 -4.70 10.25 -6.89
CA ASP A 106 -4.01 11.53 -6.74
C ASP A 106 -2.73 11.58 -7.57
N ALA A 107 -1.85 10.57 -7.44
CA ALA A 107 -0.62 10.48 -8.23
C ALA A 107 -0.90 10.36 -9.75
N PHE A 108 -2.00 9.69 -10.12
CA PHE A 108 -2.43 9.58 -11.52
C PHE A 108 -2.88 10.94 -12.06
N LEU A 109 -3.67 11.70 -11.31
CA LEU A 109 -4.13 13.03 -11.70
C LEU A 109 -2.98 14.06 -11.68
N GLU A 110 -2.05 13.97 -10.74
CA GLU A 110 -0.83 14.79 -10.73
C GLU A 110 -0.01 14.59 -12.01
N LYS A 111 0.14 13.32 -12.45
CA LYS A 111 0.91 12.98 -13.65
C LYS A 111 0.21 13.37 -14.96
N PHE A 112 -1.09 13.11 -15.07
CA PHE A 112 -1.82 13.23 -16.34
C PHE A 112 -2.66 14.51 -16.46
N GLY A 113 -2.94 15.19 -15.36
CA GLY A 113 -3.74 16.41 -15.31
C GLY A 113 -5.15 16.25 -15.92
N GLY A 114 -5.77 17.39 -16.21
CA GLY A 114 -7.06 17.50 -16.88
C GLY A 114 -8.23 17.75 -15.94
N ASP A 115 -9.19 18.55 -16.39
CA ASP A 115 -10.38 18.95 -15.62
C ASP A 115 -11.61 18.09 -15.98
N GLY A 116 -11.50 17.26 -17.03
CA GLY A 116 -12.54 16.34 -17.48
C GLY A 116 -11.99 14.93 -17.75
N ILE A 117 -12.82 13.91 -17.49
CA ILE A 117 -12.37 12.51 -17.60
C ILE A 117 -11.88 12.12 -19.01
N ASP A 118 -12.41 12.75 -20.06
CA ASP A 118 -11.99 12.46 -21.43
C ASP A 118 -10.62 13.08 -21.76
N GLU A 119 -10.29 14.23 -21.17
CA GLU A 119 -8.96 14.83 -21.26
C GLU A 119 -7.92 13.97 -20.52
N VAL A 120 -8.24 13.58 -19.27
CA VAL A 120 -7.41 12.66 -18.47
C VAL A 120 -7.11 11.38 -19.26
N ARG A 121 -8.14 10.77 -19.89
CA ARG A 121 -8.00 9.58 -20.72
C ARG A 121 -7.14 9.81 -21.95
N HIS A 122 -7.29 10.96 -22.61
CA HIS A 122 -6.47 11.33 -23.76
C HIS A 122 -4.99 11.43 -23.37
N ASN A 123 -4.67 12.18 -22.31
CA ASN A 123 -3.30 12.38 -21.82
C ASN A 123 -2.66 11.05 -21.40
N HIS A 124 -3.39 10.22 -20.66
CA HIS A 124 -2.93 8.88 -20.27
C HIS A 124 -2.64 7.99 -21.49
N ARG A 125 -3.52 7.99 -22.51
CA ARG A 125 -3.32 7.18 -23.72
C ARG A 125 -2.14 7.67 -24.53
N ALA A 126 -1.99 8.99 -24.72
CA ALA A 126 -0.85 9.57 -25.41
C ALA A 126 0.47 9.20 -24.73
N TYR A 127 0.51 9.20 -23.40
CA TYR A 127 1.67 8.72 -22.64
C TYR A 127 1.95 7.24 -22.92
N LEU A 128 0.95 6.36 -22.84
CA LEU A 128 1.14 4.93 -23.12
C LEU A 128 1.60 4.67 -24.57
N ASP A 129 1.10 5.43 -25.54
CA ASP A 129 1.53 5.31 -26.94
C ASP A 129 2.98 5.78 -27.11
N SER A 130 3.42 6.82 -26.39
CA SER A 130 4.82 7.27 -26.43
C SER A 130 5.79 6.20 -25.91
N LEU A 131 5.37 5.39 -24.92
CA LEU A 131 6.18 4.30 -24.38
C LEU A 131 6.39 3.16 -25.37
N LYS A 132 5.53 3.00 -26.39
CA LYS A 132 5.71 1.96 -27.42
C LYS A 132 6.89 2.24 -28.36
N SER A 133 7.39 3.47 -28.37
CA SER A 133 8.58 3.86 -29.13
C SER A 133 9.89 3.75 -28.36
N TRP A 134 9.82 3.36 -27.08
CA TRP A 134 11.00 3.07 -26.25
C TRP A 134 11.55 1.67 -26.48
#